data_AF-A0AAP5Z4T2-F1
#
_entry.id   AF-A0AAP5Z4T2-F1
#
_cell.length_a   1.000
_cell.length_b   1.000
_cell.length_c   1.000
_cell.angle_alpha   90.00
_cell.angle_beta   90.00
_cell.angle_gamma   90.00
#
_symmetry.space_group_name_H-M   'P 1'
#
loop_
_entity.id
_entity.type
_entity.pdbx_description
1 polymer ?
#
loop_
_entity_poly.entity_id
_entity_poly.type
_entity_poly.pdbx_seq_one_letter_code
_entity_poly.pdbx_strand_id
1 'polypeptide(L)'
;LVAMCVNDLIVQGAEPLFFLDYYATGKLDVDTAADVVSGIADGCVQAGCALIGGETTEMPGMYEGEDYDVAGFCVGVVEKEDVIDGTKVAAGDALIAVGSSGPHSNGYSLIRKILEVSGADKNEELAGRTIGEHLLEPTKIYIKSALKMIEKHDIHAISHITGGGFWENIPRVL
;
A
#
# COMPACT_ATOMS: atom_id res chain seq x y z
N LEU A 1 -1.74 0.70 4.91
CA LEU A 1 -2.21 -0.70 4.92
C LEU A 1 -3.03 -1.05 3.67
N VAL A 2 -4.28 -0.58 3.54
CA VAL A 2 -5.20 -0.97 2.45
C VAL A 2 -4.57 -0.80 1.07
N ALA A 3 -3.93 0.35 0.81
CA ALA A 3 -3.27 0.65 -0.45
C ALA A 3 -2.27 -0.42 -0.90
N MET A 4 -1.54 -1.03 0.04
CA MET A 4 -0.58 -2.08 -0.27
C MET A 4 -1.27 -3.31 -0.82
N CYS A 5 -2.31 -3.81 -0.14
CA CYS A 5 -3.04 -5.00 -0.58
C CYS A 5 -3.77 -4.75 -1.90
N VAL A 6 -4.49 -3.64 -2.02
CA VAL A 6 -5.34 -3.40 -3.21
C VAL A 6 -4.49 -3.12 -4.45
N ASN A 7 -3.37 -2.38 -4.32
CA ASN A 7 -2.46 -2.16 -5.43
C ASN A 7 -1.69 -3.43 -5.83
N ASP A 8 -1.61 -4.46 -4.98
CA ASP A 8 -1.09 -5.77 -5.39
C ASP A 8 -2.16 -6.59 -6.14
N LEU A 9 -3.44 -6.48 -5.78
CA LEU A 9 -4.51 -7.17 -6.50
C LEU A 9 -4.63 -6.70 -7.96
N ILE A 10 -4.49 -5.39 -8.19
CA ILE A 10 -4.62 -4.82 -9.54
C ILE A 10 -3.49 -5.25 -10.48
N VAL A 11 -2.36 -5.75 -9.96
CA VAL A 11 -1.28 -6.31 -10.78
C VAL A 11 -1.78 -7.42 -11.70
N GLN A 12 -2.75 -8.21 -11.22
CA GLN A 12 -3.39 -9.29 -11.98
C GLN A 12 -4.72 -8.86 -12.64
N GLY A 13 -5.03 -7.57 -12.62
CA GLY A 13 -6.29 -7.02 -13.15
C GLY A 13 -7.49 -7.17 -12.23
N ALA A 14 -7.30 -7.53 -10.95
CA ALA A 14 -8.41 -7.79 -10.05
C ALA A 14 -9.05 -6.53 -9.44
N GLU A 15 -10.38 -6.54 -9.35
CA GLU A 15 -11.19 -5.57 -8.61
C GLU A 15 -11.31 -5.98 -7.14
N PRO A 16 -10.94 -5.13 -6.17
CA PRO A 16 -11.12 -5.41 -4.74
C PRO A 16 -12.60 -5.50 -4.34
N LEU A 17 -12.98 -6.57 -3.63
CA LEU A 17 -14.34 -6.77 -3.12
C LEU A 17 -14.47 -6.35 -1.66
N PHE A 18 -13.62 -6.92 -0.81
CA PHE A 18 -13.66 -6.67 0.63
C PHE A 18 -12.29 -6.72 1.29
N PHE A 19 -12.22 -6.13 2.48
CA PHE A 19 -11.03 -6.02 3.31
C PHE A 19 -11.34 -6.53 4.72
N LEU A 20 -10.34 -7.15 5.35
CA LEU A 20 -10.30 -7.43 6.79
C LEU A 20 -9.01 -6.91 7.38
N ASP A 21 -9.05 -6.46 8.61
CA ASP A 21 -7.88 -6.04 9.37
C ASP A 21 -7.59 -6.94 10.58
N TYR A 22 -6.34 -6.92 11.02
CA TYR A 22 -5.91 -7.54 12.26
C TYR A 22 -5.04 -6.51 13.00
N TYR A 23 -5.50 -6.09 14.17
CA TYR A 23 -4.81 -5.14 15.04
C TYR A 23 -4.25 -5.86 16.26
N ALA A 24 -2.94 -5.73 16.49
CA ALA A 24 -2.25 -6.32 17.62
C ALA A 24 -1.49 -5.26 18.42
N THR A 25 -1.55 -5.32 19.75
CA THR A 25 -0.81 -4.39 20.62
C THR A 25 -0.53 -5.02 21.98
N GLY A 26 0.29 -4.38 22.82
CA GLY A 26 0.56 -4.84 24.18
C GLY A 26 -0.64 -4.63 25.09
N LYS A 27 -1.23 -3.44 25.01
CA LYS A 27 -2.47 -3.05 25.69
C LYS A 27 -3.25 -2.12 24.79
N LEU A 28 -4.55 -2.36 24.64
CA LEU A 28 -5.39 -1.58 23.76
C LEU A 28 -5.54 -0.13 24.24
N ASP A 29 -5.04 0.79 23.42
CA ASP A 29 -5.41 2.20 23.44
C ASP A 29 -6.55 2.41 22.44
N VAL A 30 -7.74 2.76 22.95
CA VAL A 30 -8.97 2.83 22.16
C VAL A 30 -8.93 3.98 21.15
N ASP A 31 -8.34 5.11 21.52
CA ASP A 31 -8.30 6.31 20.68
C ASP A 31 -7.36 6.06 19.49
N THR A 32 -6.18 5.50 19.75
CA THR A 32 -5.21 5.11 18.71
C THR A 32 -5.76 4.05 17.77
N ALA A 33 -6.40 3.00 18.33
CA ALA A 33 -7.02 1.96 17.51
C ALA A 33 -8.15 2.52 16.64
N ALA A 34 -8.97 3.45 17.16
CA ALA A 34 -10.04 4.09 16.39
C ALA A 34 -9.49 4.91 15.22
N ASP A 35 -8.41 5.67 15.43
CA ASP A 35 -7.75 6.44 14.37
C ASP A 35 -7.18 5.52 13.27
N VAL A 36 -6.55 4.42 13.66
CA VAL A 36 -6.03 3.40 12.74
C VAL A 36 -7.16 2.79 11.91
N VAL A 37 -8.24 2.35 12.56
CA VAL A 37 -9.41 1.77 11.88
C VAL A 37 -10.09 2.79 10.96
N SER A 38 -10.15 4.06 11.35
CA SER A 38 -10.66 5.13 10.48
C SER A 38 -9.83 5.25 9.20
N GLY A 39 -8.49 5.22 9.30
CA GLY A 39 -7.62 5.23 8.12
C GLY A 39 -7.78 3.99 7.23
N ILE A 40 -8.07 2.82 7.81
CA ILE A 40 -8.40 1.60 7.06
C ILE A 40 -9.73 1.78 6.32
N ALA A 41 -10.76 2.28 7.00
CA ALA A 41 -12.07 2.53 6.40
C ALA A 41 -11.96 3.52 5.22
N ASP A 42 -11.23 4.62 5.39
CA ASP A 42 -10.98 5.60 4.32
C ASP A 42 -10.25 4.98 3.13
N GLY A 43 -9.26 4.13 3.39
CA GLY A 43 -8.56 3.36 2.36
C GLY A 43 -9.51 2.44 1.59
N CYS A 44 -10.43 1.76 2.27
CA CYS A 44 -11.43 0.88 1.65
C CYS A 44 -12.39 1.68 0.75
N VAL A 45 -12.85 2.85 1.21
CA VAL A 45 -13.71 3.76 0.41
C VAL A 45 -13.00 4.24 -0.86
N GLN A 46 -11.72 4.59 -0.74
CA GLN A 46 -10.90 4.98 -1.89
C GLN A 46 -10.72 3.83 -2.88
N ALA A 47 -10.46 2.62 -2.38
CA ALA A 47 -10.31 1.41 -3.18
C ALA A 47 -11.63 0.91 -3.80
N GLY A 48 -12.78 1.25 -3.23
CA GLY A 48 -14.07 0.75 -3.66
C GLY A 48 -14.44 -0.62 -3.08
N CYS A 49 -13.78 -1.06 -2.00
CA CYS A 49 -14.10 -2.31 -1.31
C CYS A 49 -14.77 -2.08 0.04
N ALA A 50 -15.43 -3.11 0.57
CA ALA A 50 -16.06 -3.07 1.88
C ALA A 50 -15.09 -3.53 2.99
N LEU A 51 -15.01 -2.79 4.10
CA LEU A 51 -14.41 -3.29 5.34
C LEU A 51 -15.45 -4.17 6.04
N ILE A 52 -15.28 -5.50 6.00
CA ILE A 52 -16.32 -6.44 6.44
C ILE A 52 -16.09 -7.04 7.83
N GLY A 53 -14.92 -6.81 8.41
CA GLY A 53 -14.59 -7.25 9.75
C GLY A 53 -13.11 -7.05 10.05
N GLY A 54 -12.74 -7.33 11.29
CA GLY A 54 -11.37 -7.32 11.74
C GLY A 54 -11.25 -8.04 13.08
N GLU A 55 -10.04 -8.16 13.58
CA GLU A 55 -9.75 -8.77 14.89
C GLU A 55 -8.80 -7.88 15.70
N THR A 56 -9.01 -7.82 17.01
CA THR A 56 -8.18 -7.01 17.92
C THR A 56 -7.60 -7.89 19.02
N THR A 57 -6.27 -7.97 19.09
CA THR A 57 -5.57 -8.86 20.03
C THR A 57 -4.62 -8.08 20.95
N GLU A 58 -4.76 -8.26 22.26
CA GLU A 58 -3.81 -7.78 23.27
C GLU A 58 -2.77 -8.86 23.61
N MET A 59 -1.49 -8.57 23.40
CA MET A 59 -0.35 -9.45 23.63
C MET A 59 0.73 -8.72 24.44
N PRO A 60 0.51 -8.48 25.75
CA PRO A 60 1.41 -7.66 26.60
C PRO A 60 2.81 -8.25 26.79
N GLY A 61 3.01 -9.54 26.48
CA GLY A 61 4.33 -10.18 26.51
C GLY A 61 5.11 -10.08 25.21
N MET A 62 4.52 -9.55 24.13
CA MET A 62 5.13 -9.45 22.80
C MET A 62 5.39 -8.01 22.37
N TYR A 63 4.46 -7.09 22.67
CA TYR A 63 4.56 -5.68 22.31
C TYR A 63 4.85 -4.84 23.54
N GLU A 64 5.75 -3.87 23.42
CA GLU A 64 6.18 -3.00 24.51
C GLU A 64 5.53 -1.61 24.42
N GLY A 65 5.17 -1.03 25.57
CA GLY A 65 4.63 0.33 25.62
C GLY A 65 3.36 0.50 24.79
N GLU A 66 3.41 1.44 23.84
CA GLU A 66 2.32 1.82 22.93
C GLU A 66 2.47 1.17 21.54
N ASP A 67 3.42 0.24 21.38
CA ASP A 67 3.65 -0.43 20.10
C ASP A 67 2.42 -1.25 19.67
N TYR A 68 2.12 -1.17 18.37
CA TYR A 68 1.07 -1.95 17.74
C TYR A 68 1.51 -2.39 16.34
N ASP A 69 0.86 -3.44 15.84
CA ASP A 69 1.02 -3.95 14.49
C ASP A 69 -0.35 -4.11 13.85
N VAL A 70 -0.39 -3.89 12.53
CA VAL A 70 -1.62 -4.01 11.75
C VAL A 70 -1.34 -4.80 10.50
N ALA A 71 -2.04 -5.92 10.37
CA ALA A 71 -2.07 -6.71 9.15
C ALA A 71 -3.39 -6.50 8.42
N GLY A 72 -3.35 -6.61 7.10
CA GLY A 72 -4.48 -6.38 6.23
C GLY A 72 -4.66 -7.54 5.28
N PHE A 73 -5.91 -7.88 5.03
CA PHE A 73 -6.30 -8.94 4.12
C PHE A 73 -7.32 -8.39 3.13
N CYS A 74 -7.10 -8.60 1.84
CA CYS A 74 -8.01 -8.14 0.81
C CYS A 74 -8.31 -9.26 -0.18
N VAL A 75 -9.58 -9.40 -0.55
CA VAL A 75 -10.02 -10.31 -1.61
C VAL A 75 -10.48 -9.47 -2.79
N GLY A 76 -9.95 -9.80 -3.96
CA GLY A 76 -10.42 -9.26 -5.24
C GLY A 76 -10.92 -10.36 -6.17
N VAL A 77 -11.53 -9.92 -7.27
CA VAL A 77 -12.06 -10.79 -8.32
C VAL A 77 -11.57 -10.31 -9.69
N VAL A 78 -11.36 -11.24 -10.59
CA VAL A 78 -11.03 -11.00 -12.00
C VAL A 78 -11.65 -12.12 -12.83
N GLU A 79 -12.12 -11.79 -14.02
CA GLU A 79 -12.55 -12.81 -14.98
C GLU A 79 -11.36 -13.64 -15.42
N LYS A 80 -11.54 -14.97 -15.53
CA LYS A 80 -10.44 -15.89 -15.82
C LYS A 80 -9.70 -15.55 -17.13
N GLU A 81 -10.44 -15.05 -18.11
CA GLU A 81 -9.93 -14.69 -19.43
C GLU A 81 -9.18 -13.35 -19.45
N ASP A 82 -9.42 -12.50 -18.44
CA ASP A 82 -8.87 -11.15 -18.33
C ASP A 82 -7.71 -11.05 -17.32
N VAL A 83 -7.29 -12.17 -16.75
CA VAL A 83 -6.14 -12.22 -15.82
C VAL A 83 -4.88 -11.69 -16.52
N ILE A 84 -4.25 -10.69 -15.92
CA ILE A 84 -2.96 -10.16 -16.36
C ILE A 84 -1.86 -11.02 -15.74
N ASP A 85 -1.20 -11.84 -16.56
CA ASP A 85 -0.16 -12.79 -16.12
C ASP A 85 1.24 -12.47 -16.67
N GLY A 86 1.38 -11.36 -17.40
CA GLY A 86 2.65 -10.92 -18.01
C GLY A 86 3.02 -11.66 -19.30
N THR A 87 2.29 -12.70 -19.72
CA THR A 87 2.65 -13.50 -20.89
C THR A 87 2.51 -12.77 -22.23
N LYS A 88 1.75 -11.66 -22.24
CA LYS A 88 1.58 -10.79 -23.41
C LYS A 88 2.75 -9.82 -23.61
N VAL A 89 3.63 -9.66 -22.62
CA VAL A 89 4.74 -8.71 -22.67
C VAL A 89 5.69 -9.09 -23.82
N ALA A 90 6.05 -8.09 -24.62
CA ALA A 90 6.92 -8.27 -25.77
C ALA A 90 7.91 -7.12 -25.94
N ALA A 91 9.01 -7.40 -26.63
CA ALA A 91 9.95 -6.36 -27.04
C ALA A 91 9.23 -5.32 -27.93
N GLY A 92 9.30 -4.06 -27.52
CA GLY A 92 8.58 -2.96 -28.18
C GLY A 92 7.44 -2.38 -27.33
N ASP A 93 7.06 -3.04 -26.24
CA ASP A 93 6.07 -2.50 -25.31
C ASP A 93 6.56 -1.20 -24.64
N ALA A 94 5.64 -0.25 -24.50
CA ALA A 94 5.90 1.01 -23.82
C ALA A 94 5.69 0.86 -22.31
N LEU A 95 6.62 1.39 -21.52
CA LEU A 95 6.47 1.49 -20.07
C LEU A 95 5.88 2.85 -19.70
N ILE A 96 4.75 2.83 -19.00
CA ILE A 96 4.09 4.03 -18.47
C ILE A 96 4.17 4.00 -16.95
N ALA A 97 4.93 4.93 -16.37
CA ALA A 97 5.03 5.07 -14.93
C ALA A 97 3.91 5.96 -14.37
N VAL A 98 3.32 5.55 -13.25
CA VAL A 98 2.36 6.36 -12.48
C VAL A 98 3.05 6.90 -11.24
N GLY A 99 3.02 8.22 -11.05
CA GLY A 99 3.71 8.88 -9.95
C GLY A 99 3.20 8.43 -8.57
N SER A 100 4.15 8.09 -7.68
CA SER A 100 3.92 7.83 -6.26
C SER A 100 3.56 9.11 -5.51
N SER A 101 3.02 8.96 -4.30
CA SER A 101 2.80 10.08 -3.36
C SER A 101 4.04 10.41 -2.54
N GLY A 102 5.08 9.56 -2.60
CA GLY A 102 6.28 9.67 -1.79
C GLY A 102 6.96 8.32 -1.66
N PRO A 103 7.55 8.00 -0.49
CA PRO A 103 8.14 6.69 -0.19
C PRO A 103 7.12 5.53 -0.12
N HIS A 104 5.82 5.85 -0.09
CA HIS A 104 4.74 4.88 0.14
C HIS A 104 4.95 4.16 1.47
N SER A 105 5.07 2.84 1.48
CA SER A 105 5.17 2.01 2.69
C SER A 105 6.45 1.17 2.75
N ASN A 106 7.46 1.47 1.92
CA ASN A 106 8.69 0.69 1.81
C ASN A 106 9.93 1.57 1.99
N GLY A 107 11.02 0.98 2.49
CA GLY A 107 12.30 1.69 2.67
C GLY A 107 12.42 2.52 3.96
N TYR A 108 11.42 2.48 4.84
CA TYR A 108 11.42 3.27 6.09
C TYR A 108 12.57 2.94 7.04
N SER A 109 13.11 1.72 7.00
CA SER A 109 14.33 1.37 7.74
C SER A 109 15.52 2.24 7.31
N LEU A 110 15.70 2.45 6.00
CA LEU A 110 16.76 3.31 5.48
C LEU A 110 16.46 4.79 5.75
N ILE A 111 15.21 5.22 5.57
CA ILE A 111 14.80 6.61 5.85
C ILE A 111 15.08 6.97 7.31
N ARG A 112 14.67 6.12 8.25
CA ARG A 112 14.96 6.32 9.68
C ARG A 112 16.46 6.39 9.95
N LYS A 113 17.26 5.52 9.30
CA LYS A 113 18.72 5.56 9.45
C LYS A 113 19.32 6.84 8.90
N ILE A 114 18.82 7.35 7.77
CA ILE A 114 19.26 8.62 7.17
C ILE A 114 18.94 9.78 8.12
N LEU A 115 17.74 9.86 8.68
CA LEU A 115 17.38 10.89 9.67
C LEU A 115 18.33 10.85 10.89
N GLU A 116 18.61 9.65 11.40
CA GLU A 116 19.53 9.45 12.53
C GLU A 116 20.95 9.95 12.22
N VAL A 117 21.54 9.53 11.09
CA VAL A 117 22.96 9.87 10.78
C VAL A 117 23.14 11.30 10.27
N SER A 118 22.10 11.89 9.66
CA SER A 118 22.14 13.28 9.22
C SER A 118 21.84 14.27 10.34
N GLY A 119 21.15 13.82 11.41
CA GLY A 119 20.64 14.70 12.45
C GLY A 119 19.54 15.64 11.95
N ALA A 120 18.91 15.34 10.81
CA ALA A 120 17.84 16.17 10.25
C ALA A 120 16.61 16.17 11.17
N ASP A 121 16.05 17.35 11.40
CA ASP A 121 14.81 17.48 12.14
C ASP A 121 13.62 17.20 11.21
N LYS A 122 12.77 16.26 11.59
CA LYS A 122 11.55 15.94 10.83
C LYS A 122 10.59 17.12 10.71
N ASN A 123 10.70 18.13 11.59
CA ASN A 123 9.90 19.34 11.55
C ASN A 123 10.48 20.43 10.64
N GLU A 124 11.67 20.23 10.07
CA GLU A 124 12.26 21.16 9.10
C GLU A 124 11.41 21.24 7.83
N GLU A 125 11.27 22.44 7.27
CA GLU A 125 10.53 22.66 6.03
C GLU A 125 11.32 22.19 4.80
N LEU A 126 10.64 21.41 3.97
CA LEU A 126 11.09 20.99 2.65
C LEU A 126 9.97 21.28 1.65
N ALA A 127 10.20 22.19 0.71
CA ALA A 127 9.24 22.52 -0.35
C ALA A 127 7.82 22.89 0.16
N GLY A 128 7.72 23.62 1.29
CA GLY A 128 6.48 24.14 1.83
C GLY A 128 5.66 23.19 2.72
N ARG A 129 6.23 22.03 3.07
CA ARG A 129 5.72 21.07 4.06
C ARG A 129 6.88 20.59 4.91
N THR A 130 6.63 20.04 6.09
CA THR A 130 7.72 19.46 6.91
C THR A 130 8.24 18.15 6.30
N ILE A 131 9.49 17.79 6.57
CA ILE A 131 10.03 16.48 6.18
C ILE A 131 9.12 15.35 6.69
N GLY A 132 8.63 15.44 7.93
CA GLY A 132 7.73 14.48 8.53
C GLY A 132 6.42 14.33 7.76
N GLU A 133 5.84 15.42 7.26
CA GLU A 133 4.63 15.39 6.42
C GLU A 133 4.88 14.70 5.07
N HIS A 134 6.04 14.92 4.43
CA HIS A 134 6.40 14.19 3.20
C HIS A 134 6.59 12.69 3.46
N LEU A 135 7.19 12.35 4.60
CA LEU A 135 7.44 10.96 4.99
C LEU A 135 6.19 10.23 5.45
N LEU A 136 5.17 10.94 5.96
CA LEU A 136 3.91 10.34 6.40
C LEU A 136 2.79 10.45 5.35
N GLU A 137 3.07 10.99 4.17
CA GLU A 137 2.12 11.03 3.06
C GLU A 137 1.63 9.60 2.73
N PRO A 138 0.33 9.30 2.83
CA PRO A 138 -0.18 7.95 2.64
C PRO A 138 0.10 7.39 1.24
N THR A 139 0.29 6.06 1.17
CA THR A 139 0.41 5.36 -0.12
C THR A 139 -0.82 5.61 -0.98
N LYS A 140 -0.58 6.09 -2.20
CA LYS A 140 -1.62 6.34 -3.19
C LYS A 140 -2.31 5.05 -3.65
N ILE A 141 -3.64 5.09 -3.72
CA ILE A 141 -4.49 3.98 -4.20
C ILE A 141 -4.83 4.20 -5.67
N TYR A 142 -4.48 3.24 -6.54
CA TYR A 142 -4.62 3.40 -8.00
C TYR A 142 -5.84 2.68 -8.60
N ILE A 143 -6.58 1.92 -7.80
CA ILE A 143 -7.61 0.95 -8.25
C ILE A 143 -8.57 1.53 -9.28
N LYS A 144 -9.28 2.61 -8.95
CA LYS A 144 -10.32 3.20 -9.81
C LYS A 144 -9.78 3.67 -11.17
N SER A 145 -8.56 4.19 -11.20
CA SER A 145 -7.91 4.60 -12.46
C SER A 145 -7.38 3.41 -13.24
N ALA A 146 -6.80 2.42 -12.56
CA ALA A 146 -6.19 1.26 -13.19
C ALA A 146 -7.25 0.34 -13.82
N LEU A 147 -8.35 0.04 -13.13
CA LEU A 147 -9.45 -0.75 -13.70
C LEU A 147 -10.03 -0.11 -14.98
N LYS A 148 -10.21 1.21 -14.97
CA LYS A 148 -10.65 1.96 -16.17
C LYS A 148 -9.63 1.91 -17.31
N MET A 149 -8.34 1.79 -17.01
CA MET A 149 -7.29 1.66 -18.02
C MET A 149 -7.28 0.26 -18.61
N ILE A 150 -7.40 -0.77 -17.76
CA ILE A 150 -7.49 -2.18 -18.17
C ILE A 150 -8.70 -2.40 -19.07
N GLU A 151 -9.85 -1.80 -18.75
CA GLU A 151 -11.06 -1.90 -19.58
C GLU A 151 -10.89 -1.28 -20.98
N LYS A 152 -10.05 -0.24 -21.11
CA LYS A 152 -9.95 0.58 -22.33
C LYS A 152 -8.76 0.25 -23.21
N HIS A 153 -7.77 -0.46 -22.68
CA HIS A 153 -6.48 -0.68 -23.32
C HIS A 153 -6.02 -2.10 -23.08
N ASP A 154 -5.29 -2.68 -24.04
CA ASP A 154 -4.65 -3.98 -23.84
C ASP A 154 -3.40 -3.78 -22.96
N ILE A 155 -3.57 -4.00 -21.67
CA ILE A 155 -2.49 -3.90 -20.68
C ILE A 155 -1.79 -5.25 -20.61
N HIS A 156 -0.52 -5.31 -21.00
CA HIS A 156 0.24 -6.56 -21.03
C HIS A 156 0.75 -6.98 -19.65
N ALA A 157 1.10 -6.01 -18.81
CA ALA A 157 1.58 -6.22 -17.43
C ALA A 157 1.41 -4.95 -16.59
N ILE A 158 1.31 -5.13 -15.27
CA ILE A 158 1.30 -4.04 -14.27
C ILE A 158 2.32 -4.42 -13.19
N SER A 159 3.24 -3.52 -12.85
CA SER A 159 4.18 -3.74 -11.74
C SER A 159 3.90 -2.77 -10.60
N HIS A 160 3.53 -3.29 -9.43
CA HIS A 160 3.44 -2.49 -8.21
C HIS A 160 4.82 -2.40 -7.55
N ILE A 161 5.40 -1.21 -7.57
CA ILE A 161 6.75 -0.98 -7.04
C ILE A 161 6.71 -0.88 -5.51
N THR A 162 7.16 -1.92 -4.83
CA THR A 162 7.16 -2.04 -3.37
C THR A 162 8.57 -2.35 -2.84
N GLY A 163 8.72 -3.30 -1.91
CA GLY A 163 10.02 -3.75 -1.40
C GLY A 163 10.92 -4.22 -2.55
N GLY A 164 12.22 -3.89 -2.47
CA GLY A 164 13.20 -4.16 -3.53
C GLY A 164 13.16 -3.18 -4.72
N GLY A 165 12.14 -2.32 -4.81
CA GLY A 165 12.06 -1.25 -5.80
C GLY A 165 12.03 -1.77 -7.25
N PHE A 166 12.66 -1.04 -8.17
CA PHE A 166 12.57 -1.36 -9.60
C PHE A 166 13.23 -2.69 -9.94
N TRP A 167 14.34 -3.01 -9.29
CA TRP A 167 15.15 -4.20 -9.57
C TRP A 167 14.42 -5.50 -9.26
N GLU A 168 13.59 -5.51 -8.22
CA GLU A 168 12.87 -6.71 -7.84
C GLU A 168 11.45 -6.76 -8.40
N ASN A 169 10.77 -5.62 -8.56
CA ASN A 169 9.35 -5.63 -8.91
C ASN A 169 9.11 -5.62 -10.43
N ILE A 170 9.92 -4.92 -11.22
CA ILE A 170 9.72 -4.86 -12.67
C ILE A 170 9.95 -6.24 -13.30
N PRO A 171 11.04 -6.98 -13.01
CA PRO A 171 11.28 -8.28 -13.64
C PRO A 171 10.28 -9.38 -13.26
N ARG A 172 9.43 -9.19 -12.24
CA ARG A 172 8.42 -10.18 -11.83
C ARG A 172 7.25 -10.30 -12.81
N VAL A 173 7.07 -9.29 -13.67
CA VAL A 173 5.92 -9.19 -14.59
C VAL A 173 6.33 -9.10 -16.05
N LEU A 174 7.61 -9.38 -16.34
CA LEU A 174 8.20 -9.43 -17.69
C LEU A 174 8.41 -10.88 -18.12
#